data_AF-A0A2V7JLK6-F1
#
_entry.id   AF-A0A2V7JLK6-F1
#
_cell.length_a   1.000
_cell.length_b   1.000
_cell.length_c   1.000
_cell.angle_alpha   90.00
_cell.angle_beta   90.00
_cell.angle_gamma   90.00
#
_symmetry.space_group_name_H-M   'P 1'
#
loop_
_entity.id
_entity.type
_entity.pdbx_description
1 polymer ?
#
loop_
_entity_poly.entity_id
_entity_poly.type
_entity_poly.pdbx_seq_one_letter_code
_entity_poly.pdbx_strand_id
1 'polypeptide(L)'
;MTYPQMAAEATITLAATNFSNSITPVVTNGVCDRTVQTNWGSPTTPTGPCGSYFPIIRITGDGAVINGLEGQGILLVDGSLSVQGGFQFFGIVIIKGSLKTAGGGGTPAHFWGTVMTQDTVAFTDTTTNISGSANLLYSKCAILKALNATGFGVAMRSRGWVQLY
;
A
#
# COMPACT_ATOMS: atom_id res chain seq x y z
N MET A 1 4.71 9.49 -10.86
CA MET A 1 3.37 9.27 -10.29
C MET A 1 3.31 9.86 -8.89
N THR A 2 2.27 10.63 -8.58
CA THR A 2 2.01 11.20 -7.26
C THR A 2 0.92 10.39 -6.53
N TYR A 3 0.81 10.52 -5.20
CA TYR A 3 -0.24 9.84 -4.42
C TYR A 3 -1.66 10.10 -4.96
N PRO A 4 -2.06 11.35 -5.32
CA PRO A 4 -3.37 11.59 -5.93
C PRO A 4 -3.61 10.86 -7.26
N GLN A 5 -2.56 10.66 -8.07
CA GLN A 5 -2.67 9.92 -9.33
C GLN A 5 -2.95 8.43 -9.05
N MET A 6 -2.23 7.81 -8.11
CA MET A 6 -2.49 6.41 -7.70
C MET A 6 -3.85 6.25 -7.01
N ALA A 7 -4.25 7.23 -6.20
CA ALA A 7 -5.54 7.22 -5.52
C ALA A 7 -6.74 7.35 -6.49
N ALA A 8 -6.54 7.94 -7.67
CA ALA A 8 -7.53 7.98 -8.74
C ALA A 8 -7.59 6.69 -9.57
N GLU A 9 -6.50 5.91 -9.58
CA GLU A 9 -6.41 4.59 -10.22
C GLU A 9 -6.84 3.44 -9.28
N ALA A 10 -7.29 3.75 -8.07
CA ALA A 10 -7.73 2.76 -7.10
C ALA A 10 -8.89 1.92 -7.64
N THR A 11 -8.65 0.61 -7.76
CA THR A 11 -9.66 -0.37 -8.20
C THR A 11 -10.65 -0.70 -7.08
N ILE A 12 -10.18 -0.61 -5.83
CA ILE A 12 -10.99 -0.83 -4.63
C ILE A 12 -10.87 0.42 -3.76
N THR A 13 -12.00 1.02 -3.37
CA THR A 13 -12.03 2.11 -2.38
C THR A 13 -12.92 1.71 -1.22
N LEU A 14 -12.36 1.72 -0.01
CA LEU A 14 -13.01 1.30 1.23
C LEU A 14 -12.91 2.43 2.27
N ALA A 15 -13.96 2.61 3.06
CA ALA A 15 -13.87 3.48 4.23
C ALA A 15 -13.04 2.81 5.34
N ALA A 16 -12.31 3.61 6.12
CA ALA A 16 -11.59 3.12 7.29
C ALA A 16 -12.58 2.53 8.29
N THR A 17 -12.38 1.25 8.61
CA THR A 17 -13.18 0.48 9.55
C THR A 17 -12.31 -0.61 10.17
N ASN A 18 -12.88 -1.39 11.10
CA ASN A 18 -12.30 -2.65 11.53
C ASN A 18 -12.75 -3.78 10.61
N PHE A 19 -11.82 -4.30 9.81
CA PHE A 19 -12.10 -5.32 8.80
C PHE A 19 -12.33 -6.72 9.38
N SER A 20 -12.27 -6.97 10.69
CA SER A 20 -12.90 -8.13 11.36
C SER A 20 -12.69 -9.52 10.68
N ASN A 21 -11.49 -9.82 10.18
CA ASN A 21 -11.16 -11.07 9.45
C ASN A 21 -11.85 -11.24 8.09
N SER A 22 -12.34 -10.15 7.50
CA SER A 22 -13.01 -10.15 6.19
C SER A 22 -12.07 -10.08 5.00
N ILE A 23 -10.79 -9.72 5.20
CA ILE A 23 -9.79 -9.66 4.13
C ILE A 23 -9.25 -11.06 3.86
N THR A 24 -9.71 -11.66 2.76
CA THR A 24 -9.37 -13.02 2.33
C THR A 24 -9.57 -13.14 0.82
N PRO A 25 -8.84 -14.03 0.11
CA PRO A 25 -9.18 -14.38 -1.26
C PRO A 25 -10.61 -14.91 -1.35
N VAL A 26 -11.33 -14.51 -2.39
CA VAL A 26 -12.70 -14.98 -2.66
C VAL A 26 -12.79 -15.59 -4.05
N VAL A 27 -13.29 -16.82 -4.12
CA VAL A 27 -13.45 -17.58 -5.35
C VAL A 27 -14.92 -17.94 -5.52
N THR A 28 -15.51 -17.53 -6.63
CA THR A 28 -16.91 -17.84 -6.99
C THR A 28 -16.90 -18.63 -8.29
N ASN A 29 -17.51 -19.82 -8.30
CA ASN A 29 -17.53 -20.73 -9.47
C ASN A 29 -16.13 -21.04 -10.04
N GLY A 30 -15.12 -21.18 -9.17
CA GLY A 30 -13.75 -21.50 -9.58
C GLY A 30 -12.95 -20.33 -10.16
N VAL A 31 -13.52 -19.12 -10.21
CA VAL A 31 -12.85 -17.90 -10.69
C VAL A 31 -12.69 -16.91 -9.54
N CYS A 32 -11.62 -16.12 -9.56
CA CYS A 32 -11.42 -15.05 -8.58
C CYS A 32 -12.54 -14.01 -8.68
N ASP A 33 -13.26 -13.81 -7.57
CA ASP A 33 -14.37 -12.87 -7.51
C ASP A 33 -13.85 -11.46 -7.23
N ARG A 34 -13.68 -10.68 -8.30
CA ARG A 34 -13.19 -9.30 -8.23
C ARG A 34 -14.25 -8.28 -7.81
N THR A 35 -15.51 -8.71 -7.68
CA THR A 35 -16.61 -7.83 -7.26
C THR A 35 -16.66 -7.66 -5.74
N VAL A 36 -16.08 -8.62 -5.01
CA VAL A 36 -15.97 -8.57 -3.55
C VAL A 36 -14.83 -7.64 -3.15
N GLN A 37 -15.17 -6.51 -2.51
CA GLN A 37 -14.19 -5.47 -2.17
C GLN A 37 -13.15 -5.91 -1.12
N THR A 38 -13.41 -6.97 -0.37
CA THR A 38 -12.47 -7.54 0.61
C THR A 38 -11.59 -8.63 0.03
N ASN A 39 -11.75 -8.97 -1.26
CA ASN A 39 -10.85 -9.85 -1.97
C ASN A 39 -9.64 -9.06 -2.47
N TRP A 40 -8.48 -9.28 -1.84
CA TRP A 40 -7.23 -8.58 -2.18
C TRP A 40 -6.21 -9.48 -2.87
N GLY A 41 -6.65 -10.60 -3.46
CA GLY A 41 -5.77 -11.57 -4.11
C GLY A 41 -5.19 -12.62 -3.16
N SER A 42 -4.52 -13.63 -3.72
CA SER A 42 -3.95 -14.76 -2.96
C SER A 42 -2.44 -14.93 -3.23
N PRO A 43 -1.57 -14.24 -2.49
CA PRO A 43 -0.12 -14.35 -2.66
C PRO A 43 0.44 -15.73 -2.28
N THR A 44 -0.16 -16.43 -1.31
CA THR A 44 0.30 -17.77 -0.91
C THR A 44 -0.08 -18.87 -1.89
N THR A 45 -1.04 -18.61 -2.79
CA THR A 45 -1.46 -19.54 -3.85
C THR A 45 -1.34 -18.89 -5.25
N PRO A 46 -0.12 -18.64 -5.77
CA PRO A 46 0.08 -17.90 -7.02
C PRO A 46 -0.54 -18.54 -8.26
N THR A 47 -0.67 -19.87 -8.28
CA THR A 47 -1.30 -20.64 -9.36
C THR A 47 -2.82 -20.76 -9.20
N GLY A 48 -3.37 -20.32 -8.06
CA GLY A 48 -4.78 -20.36 -7.76
C GLY A 48 -5.58 -19.25 -8.47
N PRO A 49 -6.91 -19.28 -8.41
CA PRO A 49 -7.77 -18.36 -9.16
C PRO A 49 -7.45 -16.88 -8.88
N CYS A 50 -7.12 -16.53 -7.63
CA CYS A 50 -6.79 -15.17 -7.20
C CYS A 50 -5.29 -14.86 -7.14
N GLY A 51 -4.41 -15.79 -7.57
CA GLY A 51 -2.96 -15.59 -7.49
C GLY A 51 -2.44 -14.48 -8.41
N SER A 52 -3.13 -14.23 -9.53
CA SER A 52 -2.81 -13.16 -10.48
C SER A 52 -3.58 -11.86 -10.25
N TYR A 53 -4.33 -11.74 -9.15
CA TYR A 53 -5.14 -10.57 -8.86
C TYR A 53 -4.38 -9.60 -7.94
N PHE A 54 -3.97 -8.45 -8.48
CA PHE A 54 -3.20 -7.41 -7.78
C PHE A 54 -3.95 -6.07 -7.82
N PRO A 55 -4.99 -5.88 -6.99
CA PRO A 55 -5.76 -4.63 -7.00
C PRO A 55 -4.95 -3.44 -6.45
N ILE A 56 -5.35 -2.23 -6.83
CA ILE A 56 -4.97 -0.99 -6.14
C ILE A 56 -6.07 -0.69 -5.12
N ILE A 57 -5.77 -0.87 -3.85
CA ILE A 57 -6.69 -0.66 -2.73
C ILE A 57 -6.43 0.72 -2.12
N ARG A 58 -7.49 1.51 -1.95
CA ARG A 58 -7.46 2.76 -1.19
C ARG A 58 -8.39 2.67 0.01
N ILE A 59 -7.83 2.91 1.19
CA ILE A 59 -8.61 3.07 2.42
C ILE A 59 -8.71 4.56 2.74
N THR A 60 -9.93 5.08 2.71
CA THR A 60 -10.24 6.49 2.97
C THR A 60 -10.62 6.70 4.43
N GLY A 61 -10.05 7.70 5.09
CA GLY A 61 -10.29 7.99 6.51
C GLY A 61 -9.16 7.50 7.41
N ASP A 62 -9.37 7.61 8.73
CA ASP A 62 -8.36 7.31 9.76
C ASP A 62 -8.81 6.14 10.65
N GLY A 63 -7.85 5.44 11.26
CA GLY A 63 -8.11 4.37 12.21
C GLY A 63 -8.54 3.03 11.58
N ALA A 64 -8.09 2.74 10.36
CA ALA A 64 -8.37 1.44 9.75
C ALA A 64 -7.68 0.31 10.54
N VAL A 65 -8.41 -0.77 10.81
CA VAL A 65 -7.87 -1.97 11.46
C VAL A 65 -7.98 -3.14 10.52
N ILE A 66 -6.85 -3.71 10.10
CA ILE A 66 -6.78 -4.91 9.29
C ILE A 66 -6.36 -6.07 10.18
N ASN A 67 -7.19 -7.09 10.17
CA ASN A 67 -6.98 -8.37 10.82
C ASN A 67 -7.56 -9.36 9.85
N GLY A 68 -6.76 -9.96 8.97
CA GLY A 68 -7.22 -10.82 7.90
C GLY A 68 -6.20 -11.92 7.64
N LEU A 69 -6.35 -12.64 6.54
CA LEU A 69 -5.40 -13.69 6.16
C LEU A 69 -4.27 -13.11 5.32
N GLU A 70 -4.60 -12.71 4.10
CA GLU A 70 -3.60 -12.29 3.12
C GLU A 70 -4.17 -11.27 2.13
N GLY A 71 -3.27 -10.52 1.49
CA GLY A 71 -3.58 -9.66 0.36
C GLY A 71 -2.33 -9.29 -0.43
N GLN A 72 -2.51 -8.76 -1.63
CA GLN A 72 -1.41 -8.34 -2.49
C GLN A 72 -1.79 -7.16 -3.38
N GLY A 73 -0.77 -6.48 -3.93
CA GLY A 73 -0.93 -5.35 -4.85
C GLY A 73 -0.45 -4.04 -4.26
N ILE A 74 -1.24 -2.97 -4.41
CA ILE A 74 -0.89 -1.63 -3.92
C ILE A 74 -1.92 -1.20 -2.89
N LEU A 75 -1.49 -0.94 -1.66
CA LEU A 75 -2.33 -0.45 -0.57
C LEU A 75 -2.03 1.03 -0.29
N LEU A 76 -3.03 1.88 -0.48
CA LEU A 76 -2.99 3.30 -0.18
C LEU A 76 -3.89 3.57 1.04
N VAL A 77 -3.37 4.22 2.07
CA VAL A 77 -4.15 4.59 3.25
C VAL A 77 -4.07 6.10 3.45
N ASP A 78 -5.24 6.75 3.47
CA ASP A 78 -5.33 8.22 3.63
C ASP A 78 -5.03 8.70 5.06
N GLY A 79 -5.26 7.84 6.06
CA GLY A 79 -4.97 8.06 7.47
C GLY A 79 -4.05 6.99 8.05
N SER A 80 -4.27 6.62 9.31
CA SER A 80 -3.48 5.63 10.04
C SER A 80 -4.01 4.21 9.83
N LEU A 81 -3.09 3.26 9.85
CA LEU A 81 -3.37 1.83 9.69
C LEU A 81 -2.89 1.06 10.92
N SER A 82 -3.76 0.23 11.47
CA SER A 82 -3.45 -0.75 12.50
C SER A 82 -3.59 -2.15 11.92
N VAL A 83 -2.51 -2.93 11.91
CA VAL A 83 -2.54 -4.34 11.48
C VAL A 83 -2.41 -5.24 12.69
N GLN A 84 -3.33 -6.20 12.81
CA GLN A 84 -3.42 -7.11 13.94
C GLN A 84 -3.40 -8.57 13.46
N GLY A 85 -2.83 -9.44 14.31
CA GLY A 85 -2.73 -10.87 14.00
C GLY A 85 -1.72 -11.18 12.90
N GLY A 86 -1.88 -12.33 12.26
CA GLY A 86 -0.95 -12.86 11.26
C GLY A 86 -1.17 -12.38 9.82
N PHE A 87 -1.78 -11.20 9.63
CA PHE A 87 -2.09 -10.70 8.28
C PHE A 87 -0.81 -10.51 7.45
N GLN A 88 -0.85 -10.99 6.20
CA GLN A 88 0.28 -10.86 5.29
C GLN A 88 -0.09 -10.03 4.06
N PHE A 89 0.71 -9.01 3.73
CA PHE A 89 0.51 -8.21 2.53
C PHE A 89 1.73 -8.25 1.63
N PHE A 90 1.52 -8.52 0.34
CA PHE A 90 2.58 -8.62 -0.66
C PHE A 90 2.46 -7.48 -1.68
N GLY A 91 3.39 -6.54 -1.65
CA GLY A 91 3.45 -5.45 -2.62
C GLY A 91 3.85 -4.11 -2.02
N ILE A 92 3.21 -3.03 -2.49
CA ILE A 92 3.53 -1.65 -2.12
C ILE A 92 2.48 -1.12 -1.16
N VAL A 93 2.89 -0.60 -0.01
CA VAL A 93 2.01 0.00 0.98
C VAL A 93 2.42 1.45 1.20
N ILE A 94 1.49 2.39 1.05
CA ILE A 94 1.69 3.82 1.25
C ILE A 94 0.64 4.34 2.22
N ILE A 95 1.08 4.81 3.38
CA ILE A 95 0.23 5.26 4.48
C ILE A 95 0.53 6.72 4.77
N LYS A 96 -0.49 7.57 4.74
CA LYS A 96 -0.35 9.01 5.06
C LYS A 96 -0.43 9.32 6.56
N GLY A 97 -0.92 8.41 7.38
CA GLY A 97 -0.85 8.49 8.84
C GLY A 97 0.25 7.61 9.41
N SER A 98 -0.03 7.06 10.59
CA SER A 98 0.86 6.15 11.30
C SER A 98 0.53 4.68 11.00
N LEU A 99 1.55 3.81 11.03
CA LEU A 99 1.40 2.37 10.96
C LEU A 99 1.66 1.75 12.34
N LYS A 100 0.67 1.01 12.85
CA LYS A 100 0.81 0.20 14.07
C LYS A 100 0.65 -1.26 13.70
N THR A 101 1.58 -2.11 14.12
CA THR A 101 1.41 -3.57 14.02
C THR A 101 1.42 -4.21 15.41
N ALA A 102 0.42 -5.07 15.65
CA ALA A 102 0.31 -5.86 16.86
C ALA A 102 0.17 -7.34 16.47
N GLY A 103 1.31 -8.05 16.42
CA GLY A 103 1.32 -9.49 16.27
C GLY A 103 0.68 -10.13 17.51
N GLY A 104 -0.34 -10.96 17.31
CA GLY A 104 -0.99 -11.70 18.39
C GLY A 104 -0.39 -13.10 18.50
N GLY A 105 0.06 -13.48 19.70
CA GLY A 105 0.20 -14.89 20.11
C GLY A 105 1.01 -15.82 19.20
N GLY A 106 2.09 -15.34 18.55
CA GLY A 106 3.03 -16.19 17.82
C GLY A 106 2.94 -16.19 16.29
N THR A 107 2.06 -15.39 15.68
CA THR A 107 2.08 -15.15 14.22
C THR A 107 2.22 -13.66 13.93
N PRO A 108 3.41 -13.18 13.53
CA PRO A 108 3.63 -11.78 13.20
C PRO A 108 2.83 -11.37 11.95
N ALA A 109 2.43 -10.09 11.89
CA ALA A 109 1.97 -9.50 10.64
C ALA A 109 3.18 -9.28 9.71
N HIS A 110 3.08 -9.71 8.45
CA HIS A 110 4.19 -9.62 7.51
C HIS A 110 3.86 -8.73 6.30
N PHE A 111 4.71 -7.75 6.04
CA PHE A 111 4.67 -6.99 4.80
C PHE A 111 5.84 -7.41 3.91
N TRP A 112 5.53 -7.99 2.76
CA TRP A 112 6.50 -8.46 1.77
C TRP A 112 6.53 -7.46 0.61
N GLY A 113 7.51 -6.56 0.62
CA GLY A 113 7.67 -5.54 -0.41
C GLY A 113 8.14 -4.22 0.17
N THR A 114 7.50 -3.12 -0.21
CA THR A 114 7.87 -1.77 0.23
C THR A 114 6.75 -1.14 1.04
N VAL A 115 7.08 -0.63 2.23
CA VAL A 115 6.15 0.11 3.09
C VAL A 115 6.68 1.53 3.26
N MET A 116 5.85 2.53 2.92
CA MET A 116 6.13 3.95 3.11
C MET A 116 5.06 4.58 4.00
N THR A 117 5.48 5.24 5.06
CA THR A 117 4.59 5.89 6.04
C THR A 117 4.98 7.36 6.21
N GLN A 118 3.99 8.25 6.30
CA GLN A 118 4.26 9.67 6.47
C GLN A 118 4.61 10.06 7.91
N ASP A 119 4.10 9.34 8.91
CA ASP A 119 4.26 9.74 10.31
C ASP A 119 5.14 8.75 11.09
N THR A 120 4.56 7.89 11.92
CA THR A 120 5.30 6.97 12.80
C THR A 120 5.04 5.51 12.42
N VAL A 121 6.06 4.65 12.56
CA VAL A 121 5.94 3.20 12.46
C VAL A 121 6.23 2.57 13.81
N ALA A 122 5.25 1.85 14.37
CA ALA A 122 5.39 1.15 15.64
C ALA A 122 5.17 -0.36 15.44
N PHE A 123 6.25 -1.14 15.63
CA PHE A 123 6.24 -2.60 15.64
C PHE A 123 6.32 -3.10 17.08
N THR A 124 5.52 -4.11 17.44
CA THR A 124 5.49 -4.68 18.80
C THR A 124 6.20 -6.05 18.90
N ASP A 125 6.78 -6.58 17.81
CA ASP A 125 7.30 -7.96 17.73
C ASP A 125 8.78 -8.05 17.24
N THR A 126 9.47 -9.15 17.52
CA THR A 126 10.93 -9.37 17.44
C THR A 126 11.50 -9.69 16.05
N THR A 127 10.70 -9.70 14.98
CA THR A 127 11.18 -10.00 13.61
C THR A 127 11.07 -8.83 12.63
N THR A 128 11.39 -7.63 13.12
CA THR A 128 11.88 -6.51 12.29
C THR A 128 12.95 -5.76 13.08
N ASN A 129 14.22 -6.02 12.78
CA ASN A 129 15.34 -5.41 13.49
C ASN A 129 15.64 -4.01 12.92
N ILE A 130 15.09 -2.98 13.55
CA ILE A 130 15.62 -1.60 13.47
C ILE A 130 16.45 -1.39 14.75
N SER A 131 17.70 -1.83 14.73
CA SER A 131 18.67 -1.64 15.81
C SER A 131 19.50 -0.38 15.59
N GLY A 132 19.63 0.43 16.65
CA GLY A 132 20.39 1.68 16.70
C GLY A 132 19.58 2.89 16.23
N SER A 133 19.03 3.66 17.19
CA SER A 133 18.45 5.01 17.04
C SER A 133 17.95 5.42 15.64
N ALA A 134 17.18 4.56 14.99
CA ALA A 134 16.78 4.77 13.61
C ALA A 134 15.38 5.39 13.60
N ASN A 135 15.35 6.68 13.29
CA ASN A 135 14.13 7.46 13.12
C ASN A 135 13.72 7.42 11.64
N LEU A 136 12.59 6.79 11.34
CA LEU A 136 11.95 6.85 10.02
C LEU A 136 11.05 8.07 10.00
N LEU A 137 11.54 9.17 9.42
CA LEU A 137 10.83 10.43 9.32
C LEU A 137 10.55 10.75 7.85
N TYR A 138 9.30 11.07 7.54
CA TYR A 138 8.95 11.58 6.22
C TYR A 138 9.57 12.96 5.99
N SER A 139 10.39 13.07 4.93
CA SER A 139 10.95 14.34 4.49
C SER A 139 10.51 14.67 3.08
N LYS A 140 9.46 15.49 2.98
CA LYS A 140 8.96 16.04 1.70
C LYS A 140 10.08 16.70 0.90
N CYS A 141 10.96 17.45 1.55
CA CYS A 141 12.09 18.11 0.89
C CYS A 141 13.11 17.10 0.34
N ALA A 142 13.40 16.00 1.04
CA ALA A 142 14.28 14.95 0.54
C ALA A 142 13.67 14.22 -0.66
N ILE A 143 12.37 13.93 -0.62
CA ILE A 143 11.64 13.31 -1.72
C ILE A 143 11.58 14.24 -2.94
N LEU A 144 11.26 15.53 -2.75
CA LEU A 144 11.26 16.50 -3.85
C LEU A 144 12.66 16.71 -4.44
N LYS A 145 13.71 16.70 -3.61
CA LYS A 145 15.10 16.79 -4.06
C LYS A 145 15.50 15.55 -4.87
N ALA A 146 15.14 14.35 -4.40
CA ALA A 146 15.35 13.11 -5.13
C ALA A 146 14.56 13.08 -6.45
N LEU A 147 13.31 13.56 -6.44
CA LEU A 147 12.48 13.65 -7.64
C LEU A 147 13.01 14.67 -8.65
N ASN A 148 13.49 15.83 -8.18
CA ASN A 148 14.14 16.82 -9.04
C ASN A 148 15.49 16.31 -9.59
N ALA A 149 16.23 15.52 -8.81
CA ALA A 149 17.48 14.92 -9.26
C ALA A 149 17.29 13.74 -10.22
N THR A 150 16.16 13.03 -10.12
CA THR A 150 15.81 11.88 -10.98
C THR A 150 14.83 12.22 -12.09
N GLY A 151 14.35 13.47 -12.14
CA GLY A 151 13.51 13.97 -13.21
C GLY A 151 14.30 14.08 -14.51
N PHE A 152 14.06 13.17 -15.45
CA PHE A 152 14.59 13.31 -16.81
C PHE A 152 13.96 14.55 -17.45
N GLY A 153 14.77 15.58 -17.70
CA GLY A 153 14.36 16.74 -18.47
C GLY A 153 13.97 16.32 -19.88
N VAL A 154 12.68 16.37 -20.20
CA VAL A 154 12.20 16.13 -21.56
C VAL A 154 12.39 17.43 -22.35
N ALA A 155 13.17 17.39 -23.42
CA ALA A 155 13.34 18.55 -24.29
C ALA A 155 11.99 19.00 -24.86
N MET A 156 11.67 20.29 -24.69
CA MET A 156 10.45 20.91 -25.23
C MET A 156 10.42 20.77 -26.76
N ARG A 157 9.54 19.90 -27.28
CA ARG A 157 9.27 19.79 -28.72
C ARG A 157 8.30 20.88 -29.16
N SER A 158 8.77 22.13 -29.25
CA SER A 158 8.35 23.04 -30.32
C SER A 158 9.20 24.32 -30.31
N ARG A 159 9.74 24.66 -31.48
CA ARG A 159 10.18 26.02 -31.80
C ARG A 159 9.12 26.59 -32.74
N GLY A 160 8.30 27.51 -32.25
CA GLY A 160 7.46 28.33 -33.11
C GLY A 160 8.31 29.47 -33.65
N TRP A 161 8.69 29.41 -34.92
CA TRP A 161 9.23 30.57 -35.63
C TRP A 161 8.06 31.38 -36.18
N VAL A 162 8.14 32.71 -36.10
CA VAL A 162 7.28 33.60 -36.89
C VAL A 162 8.09 34.12 -38.06
N GLN A 163 7.55 34.00 -39.28
CA GLN A 163 8.15 34.58 -40.48
C GLN A 163 7.50 35.94 -40.72
N LEU A 164 8.29 37.01 -40.61
CA LEU A 164 7.90 38.35 -41.04
C LEU A 164 8.34 38.56 -42.49
N TYR A 165 7.38 38.49 -43.40
CA TYR A 165 7.24 39.42 -44.53
C TYR A 165 5.79 39.40 -45.02
#